data_AF-U2PZY2-F1
#
_entry.id   AF-U2PZY2-F1
#
_cell.length_a   1.000
_cell.length_b   1.000
_cell.length_c   1.000
_cell.angle_alpha   90.00
_cell.angle_beta   90.00
_cell.angle_gamma   90.00
#
_symmetry.space_group_name_H-M   'P 1'
#
loop_
_entity.id
_entity.type
_entity.pdbx_description
1 polymer ?
#
loop_
_entity_poly.entity_id
_entity_poly.type
_entity_poly.pdbx_seq_one_letter_code
_entity_poly.pdbx_strand_id
1 'polypeptide(L)'
;MAEYSDRLGAYDEDVPFDDAAADALRSAATVLSGTLSGQAASRSGWASAASTDFEGHYGDVFDANARAACDDCTNIASALDALAVDVQTMKDAAQSERDRRRQAKEWADRQDRENILKRGWDWVSNGDKPPAGPPARPVVDAQAPTVATWSEPAPGPAGGVSSARPDDLRAYSSNVTGANDTVTTQKGTLDGAITDFQTKCSWCSIDTSGITAALATFGLNNTNETRWVDTVADAFEAAGASGVVSAVSDAALDASL
;
A
#
# COMPACT_ATOMS: atom_id res chain seq x y z
N MET A 1 -13.86 -22.14 46.60
CA MET A 1 -13.60 -20.72 46.26
C MET A 1 -12.96 -20.59 44.87
N ALA A 2 -13.41 -21.35 43.86
CA ALA A 2 -12.83 -21.27 42.50
C ALA A 2 -13.75 -21.80 41.38
N GLU A 3 -15.04 -22.08 41.62
CA GLU A 3 -15.91 -22.68 40.60
C GLU A 3 -16.42 -21.68 39.55
N TYR A 4 -16.33 -20.38 39.82
CA TYR A 4 -16.89 -19.32 38.97
C TYR A 4 -15.83 -18.69 38.03
N SER A 5 -14.57 -18.60 38.46
CA SER A 5 -13.43 -18.17 37.64
C SER A 5 -13.22 -19.09 36.42
N ASP A 6 -13.35 -20.40 36.61
CA ASP A 6 -13.20 -21.41 35.54
C ASP A 6 -14.28 -21.33 34.46
N ARG A 7 -15.42 -20.67 34.73
CA ARG A 7 -16.55 -20.55 33.78
C ARG A 7 -16.54 -19.27 32.94
N LEU A 8 -15.60 -18.35 33.19
CA LEU A 8 -15.45 -17.12 32.44
C LEU A 8 -14.62 -17.28 31.16
N GLY A 9 -13.83 -18.35 31.01
CA GLY A 9 -13.11 -18.74 29.78
C GLY A 9 -12.66 -17.58 28.89
N ALA A 10 -13.45 -17.26 27.86
CA ALA A 10 -13.17 -16.20 26.87
C ALA A 10 -13.06 -14.76 27.43
N TYR A 11 -13.50 -14.51 28.66
CA TYR A 11 -13.44 -13.20 29.32
C TYR A 11 -12.17 -12.98 30.15
N ASP A 12 -11.45 -14.06 30.48
CA ASP A 12 -10.23 -13.99 31.32
C ASP A 12 -8.95 -13.97 30.48
N GLU A 13 -9.05 -14.31 29.19
CA GLU A 13 -7.96 -14.17 28.22
C GLU A 13 -7.79 -12.69 27.82
N ASP A 14 -6.54 -12.24 27.68
CA ASP A 14 -6.24 -10.96 27.05
C ASP A 14 -6.67 -10.96 25.57
N VAL A 15 -6.92 -9.77 25.02
CA VAL A 15 -7.14 -9.59 23.59
C VAL A 15 -5.77 -9.55 22.91
N PRO A 16 -5.36 -10.58 22.12
CA PRO A 16 -4.04 -10.62 21.50
C PRO A 16 -3.96 -9.64 20.33
N PHE A 17 -3.69 -8.38 20.68
CA PHE A 17 -3.57 -7.24 19.79
C PHE A 17 -2.50 -6.31 20.34
N ASP A 18 -1.52 -5.96 19.52
CA ASP A 18 -0.42 -5.06 19.87
C ASP A 18 -0.66 -3.68 19.24
N ASP A 19 -0.93 -2.69 20.08
CA ASP A 19 -1.24 -1.33 19.64
C ASP A 19 -0.07 -0.63 18.96
N ALA A 20 1.17 -0.97 19.34
CA ALA A 20 2.37 -0.39 18.77
C ALA A 20 2.66 -0.97 17.38
N ALA A 21 2.42 -2.27 17.17
CA ALA A 21 2.47 -2.89 15.86
C ALA A 21 1.41 -2.32 14.90
N ALA A 22 0.19 -2.10 15.41
CA ALA A 22 -0.87 -1.44 14.66
C ALA A 22 -0.49 0.01 14.28
N ASP A 23 0.05 0.79 15.22
CA ASP A 23 0.50 2.16 14.93
C ASP A 23 1.68 2.20 13.96
N ALA A 24 2.62 1.26 14.05
CA ALA A 24 3.74 1.14 13.12
C ALA A 24 3.27 0.86 11.69
N LEU A 25 2.30 -0.06 11.51
CA LEU A 25 1.70 -0.35 10.20
C LEU A 25 0.98 0.87 9.63
N ARG A 26 0.16 1.55 10.44
CA ARG A 26 -0.53 2.79 10.02
C ARG A 26 0.45 3.88 9.62
N SER A 27 1.51 4.07 10.40
CA SER A 27 2.55 5.06 10.14
C SER A 27 3.28 4.76 8.82
N ALA A 28 3.71 3.51 8.61
CA ALA A 28 4.39 3.09 7.39
C ALA A 28 3.50 3.28 6.14
N ALA A 29 2.22 2.89 6.23
CA ALA A 29 1.25 3.09 5.16
C ALA A 29 1.04 4.58 4.84
N THR A 30 0.86 5.42 5.87
CA THR A 30 0.66 6.88 5.70
C THR A 30 1.89 7.56 5.09
N VAL A 31 3.10 7.18 5.51
CA VAL A 31 4.35 7.74 4.96
C VAL A 31 4.51 7.39 3.49
N LEU A 32 4.26 6.13 3.11
CA LEU A 32 4.35 5.70 1.72
C LEU A 32 3.24 6.32 0.86
N SER A 33 2.01 6.42 1.37
CA SER A 33 0.90 7.12 0.72
C SER A 33 1.25 8.58 0.40
N GLY A 34 1.75 9.32 1.40
CA GLY A 34 2.18 10.71 1.22
C GLY A 34 3.31 10.85 0.20
N THR A 35 4.26 9.91 0.20
CA THR A 35 5.36 9.86 -0.77
C THR A 35 4.84 9.65 -2.20
N LEU A 36 3.98 8.65 -2.41
CA LEU A 36 3.41 8.37 -3.74
C LEU A 36 2.53 9.51 -4.25
N SER A 37 1.72 10.11 -3.37
CA SER A 37 0.92 11.29 -3.71
C SER A 37 1.79 12.47 -4.15
N GLY A 38 2.89 12.74 -3.44
CA GLY A 38 3.87 13.77 -3.83
C GLY A 38 4.64 13.43 -5.11
N GLN A 39 4.91 12.15 -5.35
CA GLN A 39 5.56 11.69 -6.56
C GLN A 39 4.65 11.78 -7.79
N ALA A 40 3.33 11.57 -7.68
CA ALA A 40 2.43 11.74 -8.82
C ALA A 40 2.58 13.13 -9.46
N ALA A 41 2.61 14.18 -8.64
CA ALA A 41 2.84 15.55 -9.11
C ALA A 41 4.26 15.76 -9.66
N SER A 42 5.29 15.30 -8.96
CA SER A 42 6.69 15.44 -9.40
C SER A 42 6.95 14.74 -10.73
N ARG A 43 6.47 13.49 -10.88
CA ARG A 43 6.59 12.68 -12.09
C ARG A 43 5.87 13.31 -13.27
N SER A 44 4.67 13.85 -13.06
CA SER A 44 3.96 14.60 -14.09
C SER A 44 4.78 15.80 -14.59
N GLY A 45 5.44 16.53 -13.69
CA GLY A 45 6.34 17.63 -14.04
C GLY A 45 7.56 17.19 -14.86
N TRP A 46 8.22 16.10 -14.44
CA TRP A 46 9.37 15.55 -15.18
C TRP A 46 8.96 15.00 -16.55
N ALA A 47 7.82 14.30 -16.62
CA ALA A 47 7.26 13.80 -17.86
C ALA A 47 6.96 14.96 -18.80
N SER A 48 6.27 16.00 -18.34
CA SER A 48 5.98 17.18 -19.16
C SER A 48 7.23 17.87 -19.70
N ALA A 49 8.34 17.88 -18.93
CA ALA A 49 9.60 18.42 -19.42
C ALA A 49 10.16 17.54 -20.56
N ALA A 50 10.27 16.23 -20.33
CA ALA A 50 10.73 15.25 -21.31
C ALA A 50 9.88 15.23 -22.60
N SER A 51 8.55 15.37 -22.49
CA SER A 51 7.64 15.38 -23.63
C SER A 51 7.74 16.64 -24.51
N THR A 52 8.44 17.69 -24.08
CA THR A 52 8.45 18.98 -24.79
C THR A 52 8.98 18.85 -26.22
N ASP A 53 10.08 18.12 -26.39
CA ASP A 53 10.71 17.87 -27.70
C ASP A 53 10.51 16.41 -28.16
N PHE A 54 9.80 15.58 -27.36
CA PHE A 54 9.58 14.16 -27.63
C PHE A 54 8.32 13.93 -28.46
N GLU A 55 8.47 13.98 -29.79
CA GLU A 55 7.38 13.81 -30.75
C GLU A 55 7.49 12.49 -31.51
N GLY A 56 6.37 12.01 -32.05
CA GLY A 56 6.29 10.77 -32.83
C GLY A 56 5.84 9.58 -32.01
N HIS A 57 5.89 8.39 -32.61
CA HIS A 57 5.32 7.16 -32.04
C HIS A 57 5.86 6.85 -30.63
N TYR A 58 7.16 6.99 -30.41
CA TYR A 58 7.74 6.72 -29.09
C TYR A 58 7.48 7.83 -28.07
N GLY A 59 7.24 9.07 -28.53
CA GLY A 59 6.78 10.16 -27.67
C GLY A 59 5.38 9.87 -27.12
N ASP A 60 4.48 9.38 -27.98
CA ASP A 60 3.13 8.97 -27.57
C ASP A 60 3.15 7.82 -26.55
N VAL A 61 4.04 6.84 -26.75
CA VAL A 61 4.20 5.71 -25.81
C VAL A 61 4.78 6.15 -24.47
N PHE A 62 5.80 7.02 -24.50
CA PHE A 62 6.34 7.64 -23.28
C PHE A 62 5.26 8.37 -22.50
N ASP A 63 4.48 9.21 -23.19
CA ASP A 63 3.38 9.96 -22.60
C ASP A 63 2.32 9.05 -21.95
N ALA A 64 1.97 7.95 -22.61
CA ALA A 64 1.02 6.98 -22.08
C ALA A 64 1.55 6.27 -20.83
N ASN A 65 2.81 5.80 -20.87
CA ASN A 65 3.45 5.12 -19.74
C ASN A 65 3.66 6.06 -18.54
N ALA A 66 4.11 7.30 -18.80
CA ALA A 66 4.31 8.30 -17.76
C ALA A 66 2.99 8.70 -17.07
N ARG A 67 1.89 8.84 -17.83
CA ARG A 67 0.55 9.07 -17.28
C ARG A 67 0.09 7.89 -16.44
N ALA A 68 0.24 6.66 -16.94
CA ALA A 68 -0.11 5.45 -16.21
C ALA A 68 0.66 5.35 -14.88
N ALA A 69 1.96 5.66 -14.86
CA ALA A 69 2.76 5.68 -13.63
C ALA A 69 2.29 6.76 -12.63
N CYS A 70 1.80 7.91 -13.11
CA CYS A 70 1.21 8.94 -12.23
C CYS A 70 -0.12 8.48 -11.63
N ASP A 71 -0.99 7.86 -12.43
CA ASP A 71 -2.27 7.31 -11.97
C ASP A 71 -2.04 6.18 -10.96
N ASP A 72 -1.06 5.30 -11.21
CA ASP A 72 -0.67 4.22 -10.29
C ASP A 72 -0.20 4.77 -8.92
N CYS A 73 0.57 5.86 -8.90
CA CYS A 73 0.94 6.54 -7.66
C CYS A 73 -0.30 6.94 -6.84
N THR A 74 -1.29 7.57 -7.49
CA THR A 74 -2.52 8.02 -6.83
C THR A 74 -3.40 6.85 -6.37
N ASN A 75 -3.51 5.80 -7.19
CA ASN A 75 -4.29 4.60 -6.87
C ASN A 75 -3.69 3.86 -5.66
N ILE A 76 -2.38 3.65 -5.66
CA ILE A 76 -1.69 2.97 -4.55
C ILE A 76 -1.74 3.82 -3.28
N ALA A 77 -1.53 5.13 -3.36
CA ALA A 77 -1.66 6.02 -2.21
C ALA A 77 -3.04 5.93 -1.56
N SER A 78 -4.11 5.95 -2.38
CA SER A 78 -5.49 5.82 -1.88
C SER A 78 -5.73 4.48 -1.16
N ALA A 79 -5.18 3.39 -1.67
CA ALA A 79 -5.27 2.08 -1.02
C ALA A 79 -4.47 2.02 0.30
N LEU A 80 -3.33 2.70 0.39
CA LEU A 80 -2.54 2.79 1.61
C LEU A 80 -3.24 3.65 2.68
N ASP A 81 -3.92 4.73 2.29
CA ASP A 81 -4.76 5.51 3.20
C ASP A 81 -5.92 4.67 3.74
N ALA A 82 -6.59 3.89 2.86
CA ALA A 82 -7.63 2.95 3.27
C ALA A 82 -7.09 1.90 4.25
N LEU A 83 -5.92 1.32 3.99
CA LEU A 83 -5.24 0.39 4.90
C LEU A 83 -5.00 1.03 6.28
N ALA A 84 -4.56 2.29 6.34
CA ALA A 84 -4.34 2.99 7.60
C ALA A 84 -5.65 3.20 8.39
N VAL A 85 -6.77 3.42 7.70
CA VAL A 85 -8.12 3.50 8.28
C VAL A 85 -8.60 2.13 8.77
N ASP A 86 -8.38 1.07 8.00
CA ASP A 86 -8.75 -0.29 8.39
C ASP A 86 -8.02 -0.71 9.66
N VAL A 87 -6.71 -0.50 9.73
CA VAL A 87 -5.91 -0.82 10.92
C VAL A 87 -6.34 0.02 12.14
N GLN A 88 -6.72 1.28 11.94
CA GLN A 88 -7.31 2.09 13.03
C GLN A 88 -8.63 1.49 13.52
N THR A 89 -9.50 1.08 12.60
CA THR A 89 -10.78 0.45 12.92
C THR A 89 -10.58 -0.86 13.69
N MET A 90 -9.57 -1.66 13.30
CA MET A 90 -9.21 -2.89 14.00
C MET A 90 -8.69 -2.61 15.42
N LYS A 91 -7.90 -1.55 15.60
CA LYS A 91 -7.43 -1.08 16.90
C LYS A 91 -8.58 -0.65 17.81
N ASP A 92 -9.53 0.12 17.28
CA ASP A 92 -10.71 0.56 18.04
C ASP A 92 -11.61 -0.62 18.43
N ALA A 93 -11.72 -1.62 17.55
CA ALA A 93 -12.43 -2.87 17.84
C ALA A 93 -11.74 -3.68 18.93
N ALA A 94 -10.41 -3.79 18.90
CA ALA A 94 -9.63 -4.48 19.94
C ALA A 94 -9.80 -3.79 21.30
N GLN A 95 -9.78 -2.45 21.33
CA GLN A 95 -10.04 -1.68 22.55
C GLN A 95 -11.46 -1.90 23.07
N SER A 96 -12.46 -1.89 22.19
CA SER A 96 -13.86 -2.17 22.54
C SER A 96 -14.03 -3.57 23.14
N GLU A 97 -13.32 -4.57 22.60
CA GLU A 97 -13.34 -5.94 23.14
C GLU A 97 -12.65 -6.02 24.51
N ARG A 98 -11.52 -5.34 24.71
CA ARG A 98 -10.86 -5.25 26.03
C ARG A 98 -11.81 -4.63 27.07
N ASP A 99 -12.51 -3.56 26.71
CA ASP A 99 -13.47 -2.90 27.58
C ASP A 99 -14.68 -3.81 27.89
N ARG A 100 -15.15 -4.56 26.89
CA ARG A 100 -16.21 -5.55 27.05
C ARG A 100 -15.80 -6.68 28.02
N ARG A 101 -14.58 -7.21 27.88
CA ARG A 101 -14.04 -8.24 28.77
C ARG A 101 -13.88 -7.71 30.21
N ARG A 102 -13.38 -6.48 30.37
CA ARG A 102 -13.29 -5.81 31.68
C ARG A 102 -14.66 -5.66 32.35
N GLN A 103 -15.66 -5.15 31.64
CA GLN A 103 -17.02 -4.97 32.19
C GLN A 103 -17.66 -6.31 32.58
N ALA A 104 -17.47 -7.36 31.77
CA ALA A 104 -17.97 -8.69 32.09
C ALA A 104 -17.32 -9.26 33.37
N LYS A 105 -16.00 -9.07 33.52
CA LYS A 105 -15.26 -9.46 34.73
C LYS A 105 -15.72 -8.71 35.97
N GLU A 106 -15.85 -7.38 35.88
CA GLU A 106 -16.35 -6.56 36.99
C GLU A 106 -17.79 -6.91 37.39
N TRP A 107 -18.65 -7.25 36.41
CA TRP A 107 -20.00 -7.72 36.67
C TRP A 107 -19.98 -9.07 37.41
N ALA A 108 -19.17 -10.02 36.95
CA ALA A 108 -19.03 -11.33 37.60
C ALA A 108 -18.52 -11.18 39.04
N ASP A 109 -17.50 -10.36 39.28
CA ASP A 109 -16.96 -10.08 40.61
C ASP A 109 -17.98 -9.42 41.55
N ARG A 110 -18.90 -8.60 41.03
CA ARG A 110 -20.00 -8.04 41.83
C ARG A 110 -21.03 -9.10 42.19
N GLN A 111 -21.44 -9.92 41.22
CA GLN A 111 -22.39 -11.01 41.45
C GLN A 111 -21.86 -12.03 42.46
N ASP A 112 -20.57 -12.37 42.42
CA ASP A 112 -19.94 -13.27 43.40
C ASP A 112 -19.91 -12.67 44.81
N ARG A 113 -19.68 -11.36 44.94
CA ARG A 113 -19.70 -10.65 46.23
C ARG A 113 -21.10 -10.54 46.83
N GLU A 114 -22.12 -10.31 46.01
CA GLU A 114 -23.51 -10.17 46.46
C GLU A 114 -24.19 -11.53 46.73
N ASN A 115 -23.83 -12.59 45.98
CA ASN A 115 -24.39 -13.94 46.14
C ASN A 115 -23.69 -14.82 47.20
N ILE A 116 -22.68 -14.32 47.92
CA ILE A 116 -22.06 -15.03 49.06
C ILE A 116 -23.08 -15.43 50.15
N LEU A 117 -24.26 -14.78 50.22
CA LEU A 117 -25.32 -15.09 51.18
C LEU A 117 -26.35 -16.15 50.72
N LYS A 118 -26.37 -16.57 49.45
CA LYS A 118 -27.29 -17.61 48.95
C LYS A 118 -26.55 -18.67 48.13
N ARG A 119 -26.11 -19.72 48.81
CA ARG A 119 -25.49 -20.89 48.16
C ARG A 119 -26.49 -21.62 47.25
N GLY A 120 -26.18 -21.58 45.96
CA GLY A 120 -26.23 -22.76 45.07
C GLY A 120 -27.61 -23.28 44.69
N TRP A 121 -28.34 -22.58 43.80
CA TRP A 121 -29.14 -23.21 42.73
C TRP A 121 -29.69 -22.20 41.69
N ASP A 122 -29.89 -20.92 42.04
CA ASP A 122 -30.80 -20.03 41.28
C ASP A 122 -30.25 -19.35 40.01
N TRP A 123 -28.95 -19.38 39.71
CA TRP A 123 -28.42 -18.63 38.56
C TRP A 123 -28.74 -19.28 37.20
N VAL A 124 -28.86 -20.61 37.12
CA VAL A 124 -29.11 -21.29 35.82
C VAL A 124 -30.49 -20.94 35.23
N SER A 125 -31.44 -20.43 36.05
CA SER A 125 -32.80 -20.11 35.63
C SER A 125 -33.07 -18.63 35.37
N ASN A 126 -32.28 -17.70 35.93
CA ASN A 126 -32.52 -16.26 35.81
C ASN A 126 -31.54 -15.67 34.78
N GLY A 127 -32.04 -15.42 33.57
CA GLY A 127 -31.29 -15.04 32.37
C GLY A 127 -30.55 -13.70 32.38
N ASP A 128 -30.00 -13.25 33.50
CA ASP A 128 -29.09 -12.10 33.57
C ASP A 128 -27.73 -12.48 32.99
N LYS A 129 -27.61 -12.26 31.69
CA LYS A 129 -26.33 -12.33 30.97
C LYS A 129 -25.52 -11.07 31.28
N PRO A 130 -24.19 -11.15 31.36
CA PRO A 130 -23.34 -9.96 31.47
C PRO A 130 -23.71 -8.96 30.37
N PRO A 131 -23.83 -7.65 30.69
CA PRO A 131 -24.15 -6.63 29.70
C PRO A 131 -22.94 -6.42 28.80
N ALA A 132 -22.86 -7.23 27.75
CA ALA A 132 -21.80 -7.16 26.78
C ALA A 132 -22.43 -7.46 25.40
N GLY A 133 -22.35 -6.50 24.49
CA GLY A 133 -22.69 -6.71 23.09
C GLY A 133 -21.91 -7.88 22.49
N PRO A 134 -22.28 -8.38 21.30
CA PRO A 134 -21.57 -9.50 20.69
C PRO A 134 -20.09 -9.14 20.45
N PRO A 135 -19.14 -10.06 20.70
CA PRO A 135 -17.75 -9.83 20.34
C PRO A 135 -17.63 -9.67 18.83
N ALA A 136 -16.87 -8.68 18.37
CA ALA A 136 -16.55 -8.48 16.95
C ALA A 136 -15.06 -8.73 16.76
N ARG A 137 -14.69 -9.71 15.95
CA ARG A 137 -13.29 -9.97 15.54
C ARG A 137 -13.17 -9.58 14.06
N PRO A 138 -12.62 -8.40 13.73
CA PRO A 138 -12.55 -7.96 12.35
C PRO A 138 -11.69 -8.91 11.50
N VAL A 139 -12.25 -9.30 10.35
CA VAL A 139 -11.54 -9.94 9.24
C VAL A 139 -11.71 -8.98 8.06
N VAL A 140 -10.61 -8.36 7.65
CA VAL A 140 -10.60 -7.32 6.62
C VAL A 140 -9.82 -7.83 5.41
N ASP A 141 -10.35 -7.56 4.23
CA ASP A 141 -9.60 -7.68 2.98
C ASP A 141 -9.26 -6.25 2.53
N ALA A 142 -7.98 -5.89 2.55
CA ALA A 142 -7.58 -4.53 2.22
C ALA A 142 -7.83 -4.26 0.74
N GLN A 143 -8.33 -3.06 0.42
CA GLN A 143 -8.62 -2.69 -0.95
C GLN A 143 -7.36 -2.80 -1.83
N ALA A 144 -7.38 -3.74 -2.78
CA ALA A 144 -6.33 -3.87 -3.77
C ALA A 144 -6.37 -2.67 -4.74
N PRO A 145 -5.27 -1.90 -4.90
CA PRO A 145 -5.21 -0.86 -5.91
C PRO A 145 -5.04 -1.49 -7.29
N THR A 146 -5.52 -0.77 -8.31
CA THR A 146 -5.22 -1.11 -9.71
C THR A 146 -3.90 -0.47 -10.09
N VAL A 147 -3.05 -1.26 -10.75
CA VAL A 147 -1.77 -0.82 -11.32
C VAL A 147 -1.77 -1.18 -12.80
N ALA A 148 -1.36 -0.24 -13.64
CA ALA A 148 -1.27 -0.46 -15.07
C ALA A 148 -0.28 -1.60 -15.39
N THR A 149 -0.45 -2.23 -16.55
CA THR A 149 0.62 -3.07 -17.10
C THR A 149 1.55 -2.17 -17.90
N TRP A 150 2.83 -2.14 -17.54
CA TRP A 150 3.81 -1.46 -18.37
C TRP A 150 3.87 -2.14 -19.73
N SER A 151 3.78 -1.33 -20.79
CA SER A 151 3.82 -1.82 -22.16
C SER A 151 5.13 -1.37 -22.79
N GLU A 152 5.94 -2.34 -23.19
CA GLU A 152 7.03 -2.09 -24.13
C GLU A 152 6.40 -1.59 -25.44
N PRO A 153 6.92 -0.51 -26.05
CA PRO A 153 6.34 0.02 -27.28
C PRO A 153 6.25 -1.05 -28.36
N ALA A 154 5.09 -1.17 -29.01
CA ALA A 154 5.04 -1.88 -30.28
C ALA A 154 5.91 -1.16 -31.33
N PRO A 155 6.43 -1.86 -32.35
CA PRO A 155 7.24 -1.22 -33.37
C PRO A 155 6.54 -0.05 -34.05
N GLY A 156 7.30 1.00 -34.34
CA GLY A 156 6.75 2.19 -34.98
C GLY A 156 6.34 1.91 -36.44
N PRO A 157 5.48 2.77 -37.03
CA PRO A 157 5.06 2.61 -38.41
C PRO A 157 6.26 2.72 -39.38
N ALA A 158 6.23 1.95 -40.46
CA ALA A 158 7.28 2.00 -41.48
C ALA A 158 7.40 3.42 -42.08
N GLY A 159 8.61 3.99 -42.02
CA GLY A 159 8.88 5.36 -42.46
C GLY A 159 8.51 6.45 -41.43
N GLY A 160 8.06 6.05 -40.24
CA GLY A 160 7.87 6.94 -39.09
C GLY A 160 9.20 7.50 -38.58
N VAL A 161 9.10 8.64 -37.92
CA VAL A 161 10.22 9.37 -37.30
C VAL A 161 9.73 9.89 -35.98
N SER A 162 10.57 9.75 -34.96
CA SER A 162 10.39 10.38 -33.67
C SER A 162 11.51 11.40 -33.44
N SER A 163 11.24 12.43 -32.65
CA SER A 163 12.25 13.40 -32.21
C SER A 163 12.32 13.42 -30.70
N ALA A 164 13.47 13.76 -30.12
CA ALA A 164 13.58 14.05 -28.70
C ALA A 164 14.80 14.93 -28.42
N ARG A 165 14.82 15.54 -27.23
CA ARG A 165 16.04 16.05 -26.60
C ARG A 165 16.55 14.99 -25.62
N PRO A 166 17.69 14.33 -25.89
CA PRO A 166 18.18 13.25 -25.01
C PRO A 166 18.40 13.69 -23.56
N ASP A 167 18.91 14.91 -23.35
CA ASP A 167 19.18 15.44 -22.01
C ASP A 167 17.92 15.47 -21.13
N ASP A 168 16.75 15.76 -21.71
CA ASP A 168 15.49 15.79 -20.96
C ASP A 168 15.01 14.38 -20.61
N LEU A 169 15.22 13.40 -21.51
CA LEU A 169 14.97 11.99 -21.25
C LEU A 169 15.87 11.44 -20.12
N ARG A 170 17.15 11.81 -20.12
CA ARG A 170 18.10 11.47 -19.05
C ARG A 170 17.70 12.08 -17.72
N ALA A 171 17.30 13.35 -17.73
CA ALA A 171 16.82 14.03 -16.53
C ALA A 171 15.56 13.33 -15.98
N TYR A 172 14.62 12.94 -16.83
CA TYR A 172 13.47 12.14 -16.44
C TYR A 172 13.87 10.80 -15.81
N SER A 173 14.69 10.00 -16.50
CA SER A 173 15.12 8.68 -16.03
C SER A 173 15.81 8.77 -14.66
N SER A 174 16.73 9.73 -14.50
CA SER A 174 17.45 9.95 -13.25
C SER A 174 16.51 10.32 -12.09
N ASN A 175 15.59 11.25 -12.31
CA ASN A 175 14.62 11.69 -11.30
C ASN A 175 13.66 10.55 -10.91
N VAL A 176 13.12 9.81 -11.88
CA VAL A 176 12.23 8.68 -11.63
C VAL A 176 12.96 7.54 -10.91
N THR A 177 14.22 7.28 -11.24
CA THR A 177 15.05 6.29 -10.54
C THR A 177 15.19 6.62 -9.05
N GLY A 178 15.58 7.85 -8.70
CA GLY A 178 15.68 8.26 -7.29
C GLY A 178 14.32 8.22 -6.56
N ALA A 179 13.24 8.53 -7.27
CA ALA A 179 11.88 8.42 -6.76
C ALA A 179 11.50 6.94 -6.47
N ASN A 180 11.87 6.01 -7.35
CA ASN A 180 11.67 4.56 -7.18
C ASN A 180 12.47 3.99 -6.01
N ASP A 181 13.72 4.45 -5.80
CA ASP A 181 14.56 4.00 -4.67
C ASP A 181 13.92 4.35 -3.32
N THR A 182 13.31 5.54 -3.25
CA THR A 182 12.57 5.99 -2.08
C THR A 182 11.36 5.09 -1.81
N VAL A 183 10.57 4.78 -2.85
CA VAL A 183 9.40 3.87 -2.75
C VAL A 183 9.85 2.47 -2.34
N THR A 184 10.94 1.95 -2.90
CA THR A 184 11.48 0.63 -2.58
C THR A 184 11.87 0.52 -1.11
N THR A 185 12.55 1.55 -0.59
CA THR A 185 12.96 1.61 0.82
C THR A 185 11.74 1.64 1.77
N GLN A 186 10.76 2.49 1.46
CA GLN A 186 9.54 2.62 2.25
C GLN A 186 8.63 1.38 2.16
N LYS A 187 8.57 0.73 0.99
CA LYS A 187 7.90 -0.57 0.82
C LYS A 187 8.51 -1.62 1.76
N GLY A 188 9.83 -1.71 1.87
CA GLY A 188 10.47 -2.63 2.82
C GLY A 188 10.08 -2.36 4.28
N THR A 189 9.90 -1.09 4.65
CA THR A 189 9.39 -0.70 5.97
C THR A 189 7.93 -1.13 6.17
N LEU A 190 7.08 -0.93 5.16
CA LEU A 190 5.69 -1.38 5.17
C LEU A 190 5.59 -2.91 5.29
N ASP A 191 6.35 -3.67 4.49
CA ASP A 191 6.36 -5.13 4.51
C ASP A 191 6.76 -5.67 5.90
N GLY A 192 7.74 -5.03 6.55
CA GLY A 192 8.14 -5.33 7.92
C GLY A 192 7.02 -5.06 8.93
N ALA A 193 6.36 -3.90 8.83
CA ALA A 193 5.25 -3.55 9.71
C ALA A 193 4.02 -4.46 9.53
N ILE A 194 3.73 -4.90 8.30
CA ILE A 194 2.69 -5.91 8.00
C ILE A 194 3.02 -7.22 8.72
N THR A 195 4.25 -7.69 8.60
CA THR A 195 4.71 -8.94 9.23
C THR A 195 4.57 -8.88 10.76
N ASP A 196 4.98 -7.77 11.35
CA ASP A 196 4.87 -7.52 12.79
C ASP A 196 3.42 -7.49 13.26
N PHE A 197 2.54 -6.80 12.53
CA PHE A 197 1.10 -6.77 12.83
C PHE A 197 0.48 -8.17 12.76
N GLN A 198 0.73 -8.92 11.68
CA GLN A 198 0.20 -10.28 11.52
C GLN A 198 0.69 -11.25 12.61
N THR A 199 1.91 -11.06 13.11
CA THR A 199 2.49 -11.89 14.18
C THR A 199 1.92 -11.53 15.55
N LYS A 200 1.75 -10.24 15.84
CA LYS A 200 1.42 -9.74 17.18
C LYS A 200 -0.08 -9.51 17.41
N CYS A 201 -0.89 -9.43 16.35
CA CYS A 201 -2.31 -9.10 16.42
C CYS A 201 -3.23 -10.25 15.99
N SER A 202 -3.05 -11.45 16.56
CA SER A 202 -3.81 -12.66 16.19
C SER A 202 -5.31 -12.63 16.53
N TRP A 203 -5.78 -11.62 17.25
CA TRP A 203 -7.20 -11.43 17.54
C TRP A 203 -8.05 -11.07 16.31
N CYS A 204 -7.41 -10.46 15.32
CA CYS A 204 -8.00 -9.97 14.07
C CYS A 204 -7.11 -10.35 12.88
N SER A 205 -7.58 -10.17 11.66
CA SER A 205 -6.77 -10.42 10.46
C SER A 205 -7.06 -9.41 9.37
N ILE A 206 -6.01 -9.03 8.63
CA ILE A 206 -6.10 -8.22 7.43
C ILE A 206 -5.26 -8.84 6.31
N ASP A 207 -5.86 -9.04 5.15
CA ASP A 207 -5.13 -9.43 3.93
C ASP A 207 -4.63 -8.16 3.22
N THR A 208 -3.31 -8.05 3.06
CA THR A 208 -2.63 -6.93 2.39
C THR A 208 -1.91 -7.36 1.11
N SER A 209 -2.15 -8.59 0.66
CA SER A 209 -1.48 -9.17 -0.51
C SER A 209 -1.69 -8.36 -1.78
N GLY A 210 -2.89 -7.80 -1.99
CA GLY A 210 -3.20 -6.93 -3.11
C GLY A 210 -2.33 -5.66 -3.16
N ILE A 211 -2.12 -5.00 -2.02
CA ILE A 211 -1.28 -3.79 -1.92
C ILE A 211 0.19 -4.11 -2.16
N THR A 212 0.70 -5.19 -1.54
CA THR A 212 2.11 -5.57 -1.66
C THR A 212 2.46 -6.04 -3.07
N ALA A 213 1.55 -6.76 -3.74
CA ALA A 213 1.69 -7.15 -5.15
C ALA A 213 1.66 -5.92 -6.07
N ALA A 214 0.73 -5.00 -5.86
CA ALA A 214 0.65 -3.76 -6.63
C ALA A 214 1.92 -2.91 -6.53
N LEU A 215 2.48 -2.75 -5.32
CA LEU A 215 3.75 -2.04 -5.12
C LEU A 215 4.94 -2.73 -5.81
N ALA A 216 4.95 -4.07 -5.86
CA ALA A 216 5.97 -4.82 -6.60
C ALA A 216 5.85 -4.60 -8.12
N THR A 217 4.63 -4.69 -8.66
CA THR A 217 4.35 -4.42 -10.08
C THR A 217 4.70 -2.98 -10.45
N PHE A 218 4.31 -2.01 -9.62
CA PHE A 218 4.66 -0.61 -9.80
C PHE A 218 6.18 -0.41 -9.86
N GLY A 219 6.94 -1.03 -8.95
CA GLY A 219 8.40 -1.00 -8.99
C GLY A 219 8.97 -1.54 -10.30
N LEU A 220 8.50 -2.71 -10.74
CA LEU A 220 8.95 -3.34 -11.99
C LEU A 220 8.63 -2.48 -13.22
N ASN A 221 7.39 -1.98 -13.31
CA ASN A 221 6.95 -1.10 -14.39
C ASN A 221 7.87 0.11 -14.53
N ASN A 222 8.19 0.76 -13.41
CA ASN A 222 8.99 1.97 -13.43
C ASN A 222 10.48 1.70 -13.68
N THR A 223 11.02 0.54 -13.26
CA THR A 223 12.37 0.12 -13.67
C THR A 223 12.45 -0.18 -15.16
N ASN A 224 11.42 -0.81 -15.73
CA ASN A 224 11.36 -1.05 -17.16
C ASN A 224 11.27 0.27 -17.94
N GLU A 225 10.44 1.21 -17.46
CA GLU A 225 10.31 2.54 -18.05
C GLU A 225 11.63 3.31 -18.06
N THR A 226 12.36 3.40 -16.94
CA THR A 226 13.63 4.13 -16.91
C THR A 226 14.67 3.52 -17.83
N ARG A 227 14.78 2.18 -17.85
CA ARG A 227 15.67 1.47 -18.77
C ARG A 227 15.31 1.71 -20.23
N TRP A 228 14.02 1.71 -20.55
CA TRP A 228 13.53 1.97 -21.89
C TRP A 228 13.84 3.40 -22.33
N VAL A 229 13.53 4.39 -21.49
CA VAL A 229 13.83 5.81 -21.74
C VAL A 229 15.33 6.04 -21.94
N ASP A 230 16.18 5.41 -21.13
CA ASP A 230 17.64 5.51 -21.29
C ASP A 230 18.13 4.95 -22.62
N THR A 231 17.55 3.83 -23.08
CA THR A 231 17.87 3.23 -24.37
C THR A 231 17.45 4.11 -25.55
N VAL A 232 16.27 4.73 -25.44
CA VAL A 232 15.79 5.71 -26.42
C VAL A 232 16.68 6.95 -26.45
N ALA A 233 17.10 7.46 -25.27
CA ALA A 233 18.03 8.57 -25.17
C ALA A 233 19.38 8.26 -25.83
N ASP A 234 19.94 7.07 -25.61
CA ASP A 234 21.17 6.60 -26.28
C ASP A 234 21.03 6.67 -27.81
N ALA A 235 19.90 6.24 -28.36
CA ALA A 235 19.67 6.24 -29.80
C ALA A 235 19.58 7.67 -30.38
N PHE A 236 18.94 8.61 -29.68
CA PHE A 236 18.90 10.01 -30.09
C PHE A 236 20.27 10.71 -29.94
N GLU A 237 21.06 10.36 -28.93
CA GLU A 237 22.45 10.82 -28.76
C GLU A 237 23.34 10.31 -29.90
N ALA A 238 23.18 9.06 -30.32
CA ALA A 238 23.95 8.47 -31.41
C ALA A 238 23.64 9.11 -32.79
N ALA A 239 22.40 9.59 -32.98
CA ALA A 239 21.98 10.26 -34.20
C ALA A 239 22.32 11.77 -34.24
N GLY A 240 22.65 12.36 -33.10
CA GLY A 240 22.95 13.79 -32.96
C GLY A 240 24.06 14.10 -31.96
N ALA A 241 23.95 15.21 -31.25
CA ALA A 241 24.82 15.56 -30.13
C ALA A 241 23.96 15.81 -28.88
N SER A 242 24.54 15.83 -27.69
CA SER A 242 23.81 16.28 -26.49
C SER A 242 23.40 17.76 -26.61
N GLY A 243 22.32 18.15 -25.93
CA GLY A 243 21.80 19.52 -25.95
C GLY A 243 21.11 19.98 -27.24
N VAL A 244 20.90 19.10 -28.22
CA VAL A 244 20.11 19.39 -29.43
C VAL A 244 18.91 18.44 -29.56
N VAL A 245 17.88 18.88 -30.27
CA VAL A 245 16.78 18.00 -30.68
C VAL A 245 17.27 17.14 -31.84
N SER A 246 17.18 15.83 -31.68
CA SER A 246 17.52 14.84 -32.70
C SER A 246 16.25 14.21 -33.25
N ALA A 247 16.23 13.91 -34.54
CA ALA A 247 15.15 13.13 -35.17
C ALA A 247 15.70 11.80 -35.68
N VAL A 248 15.05 10.70 -35.33
CA VAL A 248 15.49 9.32 -35.62
C VAL A 248 14.32 8.56 -36.23
N SER A 249 14.58 7.79 -37.29
CA SER A 249 13.55 6.92 -37.86
C SER A 249 13.08 5.89 -36.83
N ASP A 250 11.79 5.62 -36.77
CA ASP A 250 11.24 4.69 -35.78
C ASP A 250 11.87 3.28 -35.93
N ALA A 251 12.17 2.85 -37.16
CA ALA A 251 12.87 1.60 -37.42
C ALA A 251 14.29 1.51 -36.80
N ALA A 252 14.96 2.64 -36.57
CA ALA A 252 16.27 2.69 -35.91
C ALA A 252 16.15 2.70 -34.39
N LEU A 253 15.08 3.31 -33.85
CA LEU A 253 14.72 3.21 -32.45
C LEU A 253 14.34 1.76 -32.12
N ASP A 254 13.51 1.11 -32.96
CA ASP A 254 13.17 -0.31 -32.85
C ASP A 254 14.40 -1.22 -32.81
N ALA A 255 15.42 -0.92 -33.61
CA ALA A 255 16.65 -1.71 -33.64
C ALA A 255 17.53 -1.54 -32.38
N SER A 256 17.21 -0.56 -31.53
CA SER A 256 17.95 -0.25 -30.31
C SER A 256 17.30 -0.84 -29.04
N LEU A 257 16.02 -1.24 -29.10
CA LEU A 257 15.23 -1.84 -28.02
C LEU A 257 15.46 -3.36 -27.92
#